data_AF-A0A961NRK4-F1
#
_entry.id   AF-A0A961NRK4-F1
#
_cell.length_a   1.000
_cell.length_b   1.000
_cell.length_c   1.000
_cell.angle_alpha   90.00
_cell.angle_beta   90.00
_cell.angle_gamma   90.00
#
_symmetry.space_group_name_H-M   'P 1'
#
loop_
_entity.id
_entity.type
_entity.pdbx_description
1 polymer ?
#
loop_
_entity_poly.entity_id
_entity_poly.type
_entity_poly.pdbx_seq_one_letter_code
_entity_poly.pdbx_strand_id
1 'polypeptide(L)'
;MDLRPVAQELQLIFQDPSAAAAGFSERFRGPVIDLVRRYHLPLLILLPVAALLSPAGWLIGPNLGIFLRAIAPVFAVLGILFVAIVFDRVLEYSRTPSIQPPAGPPDRHLALYLSLPVSALAPFFFLHPLLGYLMLALSAAFCLYQSLEYAAAHFERSRARILAQFVSAIIALMIPVAALLFLLNVARSIAILRDLS
;
A
#
# COMPACT_ATOMS: atom_id res chain seq x y z
N MET A 1 -21.10 -8.22 -5.50
CA MET A 1 -19.67 -8.51 -5.76
C MET A 1 -19.29 -9.71 -4.92
N ASP A 2 -18.78 -10.79 -5.53
CA ASP A 2 -18.43 -12.01 -4.79
C ASP A 2 -17.07 -11.83 -4.11
N LEU A 3 -17.05 -11.83 -2.77
CA LEU A 3 -15.84 -11.64 -1.95
C LEU A 3 -15.18 -12.96 -1.53
N ARG A 4 -15.79 -14.11 -1.82
CA ARG A 4 -15.23 -15.43 -1.52
C ARG A 4 -13.79 -15.63 -2.03
N PRO A 5 -13.44 -15.26 -3.28
CA PRO A 5 -12.05 -15.41 -3.73
C PRO A 5 -11.07 -14.53 -2.94
N VAL A 6 -11.49 -13.33 -2.54
CA VAL A 6 -10.64 -12.41 -1.75
C VAL A 6 -10.40 -12.98 -0.35
N ALA A 7 -11.42 -13.56 0.28
CA ALA A 7 -11.30 -14.19 1.59
C ALA A 7 -10.35 -15.40 1.58
N GLN A 8 -10.40 -16.21 0.51
CA GLN A 8 -9.49 -17.35 0.33
C GLN A 8 -8.03 -16.88 0.21
N GLU A 9 -7.77 -15.86 -0.60
CA GLU A 9 -6.42 -15.31 -0.75
C GLU A 9 -5.91 -14.68 0.55
N LEU A 10 -6.75 -13.96 1.31
CA LEU A 10 -6.39 -13.46 2.63
C LEU A 10 -6.02 -14.60 3.59
N GLN A 11 -6.81 -15.68 3.60
CA GLN A 11 -6.54 -16.84 4.44
C GLN A 11 -5.18 -17.46 4.09
N LEU A 12 -4.88 -17.62 2.80
CA LEU A 12 -3.58 -18.12 2.34
C LEU A 12 -2.43 -17.22 2.79
N ILE A 13 -2.56 -15.90 2.62
CA ILE A 13 -1.54 -14.92 3.02
C ILE A 13 -1.28 -14.99 4.54
N PHE A 14 -2.31 -15.17 5.36
CA PHE A 14 -2.13 -15.24 6.82
C PHE A 14 -1.60 -16.60 7.30
N GLN A 15 -1.91 -17.70 6.60
CA GLN A 15 -1.46 -19.04 6.98
C GLN A 15 -0.02 -19.31 6.54
N ASP A 16 0.29 -19.07 5.27
CA ASP A 16 1.61 -19.28 4.69
C ASP A 16 1.88 -18.22 3.59
N PRO A 17 2.39 -17.03 3.98
CA PRO A 17 2.64 -15.93 3.05
C PRO A 17 3.63 -16.31 1.93
N SER A 18 4.62 -17.15 2.24
CA SER A 18 5.63 -17.56 1.27
C SER A 18 5.05 -18.51 0.22
N ALA A 19 4.25 -19.50 0.64
CA ALA A 19 3.54 -20.38 -0.29
C ALA A 19 2.46 -19.63 -1.09
N ALA A 20 1.76 -18.67 -0.46
CA ALA A 20 0.78 -17.82 -1.14
C ALA A 20 1.43 -17.01 -2.26
N ALA A 21 2.58 -16.38 -1.97
CA ALA A 21 3.37 -15.61 -2.92
C ALA A 21 3.90 -16.47 -4.08
N ALA A 22 4.41 -17.68 -3.79
CA ALA A 22 4.89 -18.62 -4.82
C ALA A 22 3.75 -19.15 -5.71
N GLY A 23 2.58 -19.44 -5.14
CA GLY A 23 1.43 -19.86 -5.94
C GLY A 23 0.81 -18.70 -6.74
N PHE A 24 0.91 -17.46 -6.27
CA PHE A 24 0.34 -16.31 -6.96
C PHE A 24 1.03 -16.01 -8.29
N SER A 25 2.37 -16.10 -8.34
CA SER A 25 3.17 -15.90 -9.57
C SER A 25 2.80 -16.86 -10.70
N GLU A 26 2.36 -18.07 -10.34
CA GLU A 26 1.86 -19.05 -11.30
C GLU A 26 0.45 -18.71 -11.81
N ARG A 27 -0.42 -18.17 -10.94
CA ARG A 27 -1.84 -17.91 -11.23
C ARG A 27 -2.11 -16.57 -11.91
N PHE A 28 -1.28 -15.55 -11.70
CA PHE A 28 -1.55 -14.20 -12.17
C PHE A 28 -0.39 -13.61 -13.00
N ARG A 29 -0.68 -13.30 -14.27
CA ARG A 29 0.25 -12.63 -15.20
C ARG A 29 -0.34 -11.36 -15.83
N GLY A 30 -1.44 -10.88 -15.27
CA GLY A 30 -2.18 -9.73 -15.78
C GLY A 30 -1.52 -8.38 -15.42
N PRO A 31 -2.07 -7.28 -15.95
CA PRO A 31 -1.64 -5.93 -15.56
C PRO A 31 -2.00 -5.62 -14.10
N VAL A 32 -1.23 -4.72 -13.46
CA VAL A 32 -1.47 -4.20 -12.10
C VAL A 32 -2.93 -3.83 -11.87
N ILE A 33 -3.56 -3.18 -12.84
CA ILE A 33 -4.92 -2.66 -12.71
C ILE A 33 -5.93 -3.77 -12.48
N ASP A 34 -5.72 -4.96 -13.05
CA ASP A 34 -6.62 -6.09 -12.86
C ASP A 34 -6.48 -6.66 -11.45
N LEU A 35 -5.27 -6.67 -10.89
CA LEU A 35 -5.02 -7.06 -9.51
C LEU A 35 -5.72 -6.10 -8.54
N VAL A 36 -5.51 -4.79 -8.73
CA VAL A 36 -6.15 -3.76 -7.91
C VAL A 36 -7.66 -3.86 -8.01
N ARG A 37 -8.21 -3.94 -9.23
CA ARG A 37 -9.65 -4.00 -9.47
C ARG A 37 -10.30 -5.25 -8.85
N ARG A 38 -9.62 -6.39 -8.93
CA ARG A 38 -10.16 -7.68 -8.48
C ARG A 38 -10.08 -7.86 -6.96
N TYR A 39 -8.97 -7.47 -6.34
CA TYR A 39 -8.70 -7.79 -4.94
C TYR A 39 -8.79 -6.59 -4.00
N HIS A 40 -8.27 -5.42 -4.39
CA HIS A 40 -8.16 -4.25 -3.49
C HIS A 40 -9.36 -3.31 -3.59
N LEU A 41 -9.82 -2.98 -4.79
CA LEU A 41 -10.92 -2.06 -5.05
C LEU A 41 -12.21 -2.37 -4.26
N PRO A 42 -12.73 -3.62 -4.24
CA PRO A 42 -13.90 -3.95 -3.41
C PRO A 42 -13.72 -3.56 -1.94
N LEU A 43 -12.55 -3.85 -1.38
CA LEU A 43 -12.24 -3.61 0.02
C LEU A 43 -12.01 -2.12 0.30
N LEU A 44 -11.37 -1.41 -0.63
CA LEU A 44 -11.19 0.04 -0.58
C LEU A 44 -12.50 0.81 -0.62
N ILE A 45 -13.51 0.32 -1.35
CA ILE A 45 -14.85 0.90 -1.36
C ILE A 45 -15.56 0.60 -0.03
N LEU A 46 -15.38 -0.60 0.53
CA LEU A 46 -15.99 -1.00 1.79
C LEU A 46 -15.41 -0.22 2.98
N LEU A 47 -14.12 0.13 2.93
CA LEU A 47 -13.40 0.80 4.01
C LEU A 47 -14.05 2.12 4.49
N PRO A 48 -14.32 3.13 3.63
CA PRO A 48 -14.95 4.37 4.06
C PRO A 48 -16.40 4.14 4.52
N VAL A 49 -17.13 3.20 3.90
CA VAL A 49 -18.50 2.84 4.32
C VAL A 49 -18.49 2.27 5.73
N ALA A 50 -17.61 1.31 5.99
CA ALA A 50 -17.43 0.70 7.31
C ALA A 50 -17.02 1.73 8.37
N ALA A 51 -16.07 2.62 8.03
CA ALA A 51 -15.59 3.65 8.95
C ALA A 51 -16.65 4.70 9.28
N LEU A 52 -17.50 5.09 8.32
CA LEU A 52 -18.61 6.02 8.54
C LEU A 52 -19.72 5.41 9.39
N LEU A 53 -19.96 4.11 9.26
CA LEU A 53 -20.97 3.37 10.02
C LEU A 53 -20.47 2.87 11.38
N SER A 54 -19.27 3.25 11.81
CA SER A 54 -18.70 2.78 13.06
C SER A 54 -19.53 3.21 14.28
N PRO A 55 -20.06 2.27 15.09
CA PRO A 55 -20.82 2.61 16.29
C PRO A 55 -19.98 3.35 17.34
N ALA A 56 -18.67 3.05 17.42
CA ALA A 56 -17.76 3.74 18.33
C ALA A 56 -17.53 5.22 17.94
N GLY A 57 -17.70 5.57 16.66
CA GLY A 57 -17.65 6.97 16.21
C GLY A 57 -18.71 7.85 16.86
N TRP A 58 -19.83 7.26 17.31
CA TRP A 58 -20.87 7.99 18.03
C TRP A 58 -20.56 8.16 19.52
N LEU A 59 -19.80 7.21 20.11
CA LEU A 59 -19.44 7.20 21.52
C LEU A 59 -18.24 8.10 21.86
N ILE A 60 -17.28 8.27 20.94
CA ILE A 60 -16.06 9.08 21.15
C ILE A 60 -16.32 10.59 20.91
N GLY A 61 -17.58 10.95 20.59
CA GLY A 61 -17.97 12.32 20.28
C GLY A 61 -17.46 12.83 18.92
N PRO A 62 -17.90 14.02 18.48
CA PRO A 62 -17.60 14.59 17.15
C PRO A 62 -16.12 14.99 16.94
N ASN A 63 -15.23 14.76 17.92
CA ASN A 63 -13.86 15.30 17.90
C ASN A 63 -12.96 14.70 16.81
N LEU A 64 -13.23 13.47 16.35
CA LEU A 64 -12.56 12.92 15.18
C LEU A 64 -13.35 13.33 13.94
N GLY A 65 -12.87 14.36 13.25
CA GLY A 65 -13.54 14.87 12.03
C GLY A 65 -13.74 13.79 10.96
N ILE A 66 -14.73 13.97 10.10
CA ILE A 66 -15.09 13.05 9.00
C ILE A 66 -13.87 12.68 8.16
N PHE A 67 -12.96 13.64 7.95
CA PHE A 67 -11.70 13.41 7.26
C PHE A 67 -10.87 12.29 7.92
N LEU A 68 -10.60 12.37 9.22
CA LEU A 68 -9.80 11.36 9.94
C LEU A 68 -10.55 10.03 10.08
N ARG A 69 -11.88 10.04 10.06
CA ARG A 69 -12.67 8.81 10.20
C ARG A 69 -12.74 8.01 8.92
N ALA A 70 -13.08 8.66 7.80
CA ALA A 70 -13.45 7.97 6.57
C ALA A 70 -12.45 8.19 5.43
N ILE A 71 -11.86 9.38 5.32
CA ILE A 71 -11.05 9.76 4.17
C ILE A 71 -9.59 9.34 4.38
N ALA A 72 -9.01 9.72 5.52
CA ALA A 72 -7.62 9.44 5.86
C ALA A 72 -7.25 7.94 5.82
N PRO A 73 -8.10 6.99 6.26
CA PRO A 73 -7.81 5.56 6.12
C PRO A 73 -7.67 5.14 4.66
N VAL A 74 -8.55 5.61 3.76
CA VAL A 74 -8.47 5.29 2.34
C VAL A 74 -7.16 5.80 1.75
N PHE A 75 -6.80 7.06 2.02
CA PHE A 75 -5.52 7.62 1.56
C PHE A 75 -4.31 6.87 2.12
N ALA A 76 -4.36 6.45 3.39
CA ALA A 76 -3.27 5.69 4.00
C ALA A 76 -3.11 4.31 3.33
N VAL A 77 -4.21 3.58 3.11
CA VAL A 77 -4.17 2.30 2.37
C VAL A 77 -3.66 2.53 0.96
N LEU A 78 -4.19 3.51 0.22
CA LEU A 78 -3.72 3.84 -1.14
C LEU A 78 -2.22 4.18 -1.18
N GLY A 79 -1.72 4.92 -0.20
CA GLY A 79 -0.29 5.22 -0.07
C GLY A 79 0.55 3.96 0.10
N ILE A 80 0.11 3.00 0.93
CA ILE A 80 0.79 1.72 1.11
C ILE A 80 0.76 0.89 -0.18
N LEU A 81 -0.39 0.80 -0.86
CA LEU A 81 -0.50 0.10 -2.14
C LEU A 81 0.40 0.73 -3.21
N PHE A 82 0.50 2.06 -3.24
CA PHE A 82 1.39 2.77 -4.16
C PHE A 82 2.86 2.45 -3.90
N VAL A 83 3.28 2.43 -2.62
CA VAL A 83 4.63 2.02 -2.24
C VAL A 83 4.91 0.57 -2.66
N ALA A 84 3.96 -0.34 -2.47
CA ALA A 84 4.08 -1.73 -2.91
C ALA A 84 4.26 -1.84 -4.44
N ILE A 85 3.49 -1.08 -5.23
CA ILE A 85 3.63 -1.02 -6.70
C ILE A 85 5.02 -0.54 -7.10
N VAL A 86 5.51 0.54 -6.48
CA VAL A 86 6.84 1.08 -6.81
C VAL A 86 7.93 0.09 -6.41
N PHE A 87 7.79 -0.58 -5.28
CA PHE A 87 8.73 -1.61 -4.86
C PHE A 87 8.78 -2.78 -5.85
N ASP A 88 7.61 -3.30 -6.28
CA ASP A 88 7.54 -4.33 -7.33
C ASP A 88 8.26 -3.90 -8.61
N ARG A 89 8.12 -2.62 -9.01
CA ARG A 89 8.84 -2.07 -10.18
C ARG A 89 10.34 -2.01 -9.98
N VAL A 90 10.80 -1.58 -8.81
CA VAL A 90 12.23 -1.54 -8.49
C VAL A 90 12.84 -2.94 -8.53
N LEU A 91 12.13 -3.93 -7.98
CA LEU A 91 12.57 -5.33 -8.05
C LEU A 91 12.64 -5.83 -9.50
N GLU A 92 11.63 -5.54 -10.32
CA GLU A 92 11.59 -5.87 -11.76
C GLU A 92 12.80 -5.29 -12.52
N TYR A 93 13.08 -3.99 -12.36
CA TYR A 93 14.23 -3.34 -13.00
C TYR A 93 15.58 -3.82 -12.47
N SER A 94 15.64 -4.28 -11.22
CA SER A 94 16.88 -4.81 -10.64
C SER A 94 17.27 -6.19 -11.17
N ARG A 95 16.37 -6.89 -11.87
CA ARG A 95 16.58 -8.23 -12.47
C ARG A 95 16.95 -8.16 -13.95
N THR A 96 16.36 -7.22 -14.68
CA THR A 96 16.55 -7.06 -16.13
C THR A 96 16.80 -5.60 -16.46
N PRO A 97 18.06 -5.17 -16.69
CA PRO A 97 18.36 -3.80 -17.13
C PRO A 97 18.01 -3.55 -18.62
N SER A 98 17.23 -4.41 -19.27
CA SER A 98 16.98 -4.33 -20.72
C SER A 98 15.86 -3.34 -21.08
N ILE A 99 16.09 -2.58 -22.14
CA ILE A 99 15.18 -1.58 -22.76
C ILE A 99 13.91 -2.24 -23.33
N GLN A 100 13.87 -3.58 -23.45
CA GLN A 100 12.70 -4.33 -23.91
C GLN A 100 11.86 -4.82 -22.72
N PRO A 101 10.52 -4.72 -22.79
CA PRO A 101 9.65 -5.28 -21.75
C PRO A 101 9.85 -6.80 -21.74
N PRO A 102 10.32 -7.39 -20.63
CA PRO A 102 10.44 -8.83 -20.55
C PRO A 102 9.05 -9.44 -20.76
N ALA A 103 8.99 -10.59 -21.47
CA ALA A 103 7.89 -11.53 -21.33
C ALA A 103 7.76 -11.78 -19.82
N GLY A 104 6.69 -11.25 -19.21
CA GLY A 104 6.75 -10.74 -17.84
C GLY A 104 7.37 -11.71 -16.84
N PRO A 105 8.28 -11.27 -15.95
CA PRO A 105 8.84 -12.15 -14.93
C PRO A 105 7.71 -12.77 -14.08
N PRO A 106 7.91 -13.99 -13.57
CA PRO A 106 6.89 -14.71 -12.81
C PRO A 106 6.38 -13.90 -11.60
N ASP A 107 7.20 -13.03 -11.02
CA ASP A 107 6.95 -12.43 -9.70
C ASP A 107 6.40 -10.99 -9.79
N ARG A 108 5.75 -10.62 -10.90
CA ARG A 108 5.15 -9.30 -11.06
C ARG A 108 4.05 -9.08 -10.02
N HIS A 109 4.07 -7.91 -9.38
CA HIS A 109 2.99 -7.41 -8.49
C HIS A 109 2.85 -8.15 -7.16
N LEU A 110 3.92 -8.79 -6.70
CA LEU A 110 3.90 -9.68 -5.55
C LEU A 110 3.82 -8.91 -4.23
N ALA A 111 4.58 -7.82 -4.08
CA ALA A 111 4.46 -6.94 -2.92
C ALA A 111 3.06 -6.32 -2.84
N LEU A 112 2.49 -5.96 -4.00
CA LEU A 112 1.10 -5.49 -4.07
C LEU A 112 0.11 -6.59 -3.63
N TYR A 113 0.26 -7.82 -4.11
CA TYR A 113 -0.59 -8.93 -3.67
C TYR A 113 -0.47 -9.19 -2.15
N LEU A 114 0.75 -9.21 -1.60
CA LEU A 114 0.99 -9.38 -0.17
C LEU A 114 0.44 -8.24 0.68
N SER A 115 0.14 -7.08 0.08
CA SER A 115 -0.49 -5.94 0.75
C SER A 115 -2.02 -6.05 0.86
N LEU A 116 -2.64 -7.14 0.39
CA LEU A 116 -4.07 -7.38 0.50
C LEU A 116 -4.63 -7.25 1.94
N PRO A 117 -3.93 -7.72 3.00
CA PRO A 117 -4.35 -7.51 4.39
C PRO A 117 -4.61 -6.03 4.75
N VAL A 118 -3.81 -5.11 4.21
CA VAL A 118 -3.94 -3.66 4.44
C VAL A 118 -5.28 -3.14 3.90
N SER A 119 -5.76 -3.72 2.79
CA SER A 119 -7.06 -3.36 2.22
C SER A 119 -8.22 -3.99 2.97
N ALA A 120 -8.01 -5.14 3.62
CA ALA A 120 -9.04 -5.93 4.31
C ALA A 120 -9.41 -5.43 5.72
N LEU A 121 -9.08 -4.17 6.05
CA LEU A 121 -9.20 -3.63 7.40
C LEU A 121 -10.57 -3.02 7.72
N ALA A 122 -11.50 -3.02 6.76
CA ALA A 122 -12.84 -2.48 6.94
C ALA A 122 -13.54 -2.95 8.24
N PRO A 123 -13.48 -4.23 8.66
CA PRO A 123 -14.09 -4.68 9.91
C PRO A 123 -13.55 -3.96 11.16
N PHE A 124 -12.23 -3.68 11.20
CA PHE A 124 -11.62 -3.00 12.35
C PHE A 124 -12.03 -1.53 12.43
N PHE A 125 -12.11 -0.86 11.28
CA PHE A 125 -12.62 0.51 11.20
C PHE A 125 -14.11 0.60 11.52
N PHE A 126 -14.89 -0.43 11.17
CA PHE A 126 -16.27 -0.54 11.62
C PHE A 126 -16.33 -0.63 13.15
N LEU A 127 -15.58 -1.55 13.77
CA LEU A 127 -15.59 -1.71 15.22
C LEU A 127 -15.15 -0.44 15.96
N HIS A 128 -14.00 0.12 15.59
CA HIS A 128 -13.46 1.32 16.25
C HIS A 128 -12.40 2.02 15.38
N PRO A 129 -12.48 3.34 15.14
CA PRO A 129 -11.51 4.05 14.28
C PRO A 129 -10.06 3.90 14.72
N LEU A 130 -9.76 4.07 16.01
CA LEU A 130 -8.39 3.87 16.55
C LEU A 130 -7.90 2.43 16.39
N LEU A 131 -8.78 1.43 16.55
CA LEU A 131 -8.43 0.03 16.32
C LEU A 131 -8.10 -0.20 14.84
N GLY A 132 -8.87 0.41 13.93
CA GLY A 132 -8.58 0.42 12.50
C GLY A 132 -7.18 0.94 12.20
N TYR A 133 -6.79 2.09 12.78
CA TYR A 133 -5.44 2.65 12.60
C TYR A 133 -4.33 1.78 13.19
N LEU A 134 -4.57 1.19 14.37
CA LEU A 134 -3.62 0.26 14.98
C LEU A 134 -3.40 -0.96 14.08
N MET A 135 -4.48 -1.56 13.58
CA MET A 135 -4.42 -2.70 12.68
C MET A 135 -3.83 -2.34 11.32
N LEU A 136 -4.02 -1.10 10.85
CA LEU A 136 -3.37 -0.58 9.66
C LEU A 136 -1.86 -0.55 9.81
N ALA A 137 -1.36 -0.02 10.94
CA ALA A 137 0.08 0.00 11.21
C ALA A 137 0.67 -1.42 11.30
N LEU A 138 0.00 -2.33 12.02
CA LEU A 138 0.45 -3.72 12.13
C LEU A 138 0.43 -4.45 10.79
N SER A 139 -0.65 -4.29 10.01
CA SER A 139 -0.77 -4.92 8.70
C SER A 139 0.26 -4.37 7.72
N ALA A 140 0.52 -3.06 7.73
CA ALA A 140 1.57 -2.47 6.92
C ALA A 140 2.96 -3.03 7.27
N ALA A 141 3.28 -3.13 8.56
CA ALA A 141 4.53 -3.72 9.03
C ALA A 141 4.66 -5.20 8.63
N PHE A 142 3.58 -5.98 8.80
CA PHE A 142 3.52 -7.37 8.36
C PHE A 142 3.75 -7.50 6.85
N CYS A 143 3.02 -6.75 6.03
CA CYS A 143 3.14 -6.83 4.57
C CYS A 143 4.53 -6.41 4.09
N LEU A 144 5.12 -5.38 4.71
CA LEU A 144 6.49 -4.97 4.44
C LEU A 144 7.48 -6.10 4.77
N TYR A 145 7.38 -6.66 5.97
CA TYR A 145 8.25 -7.76 6.40
C TYR A 145 8.16 -8.95 5.43
N GLN A 146 6.96 -9.38 5.06
CA GLN A 146 6.78 -10.50 4.13
C GLN A 146 7.31 -10.21 2.73
N SER A 147 7.12 -8.98 2.24
CA SER A 147 7.64 -8.56 0.94
C SER A 147 9.17 -8.57 0.92
N LEU A 148 9.81 -8.13 2.01
CA LEU A 148 11.27 -8.15 2.16
C LEU A 148 11.81 -9.57 2.28
N GLU A 149 11.16 -10.41 3.08
CA GLU A 149 11.54 -11.80 3.31
C GLU A 149 11.51 -12.60 2.00
N TYR A 150 10.38 -12.50 1.28
CA TYR A 150 10.22 -13.15 -0.01
C TYR A 150 11.23 -12.63 -1.03
N ALA A 151 11.41 -11.31 -1.14
CA ALA A 151 12.37 -10.74 -2.07
C ALA A 151 13.81 -11.16 -1.73
N ALA A 152 14.17 -11.22 -0.44
CA ALA A 152 15.50 -11.69 -0.02
C ALA A 152 15.73 -13.15 -0.43
N ALA A 153 14.76 -14.03 -0.18
CA ALA A 153 14.82 -15.43 -0.54
C ALA A 153 14.86 -15.63 -2.07
N HIS A 154 13.99 -14.93 -2.80
CA HIS A 154 13.84 -15.10 -4.25
C HIS A 154 15.03 -14.53 -5.04
N PHE A 155 15.61 -13.40 -4.59
CA PHE A 155 16.76 -12.79 -5.26
C PHE A 155 18.12 -13.26 -4.74
N GLU A 156 18.14 -14.20 -3.78
CA GLU A 156 19.35 -14.65 -3.08
C GLU A 156 20.18 -13.46 -2.55
N ARG A 157 19.49 -12.41 -2.07
CA ARG A 157 20.09 -11.17 -1.59
C ARG A 157 19.87 -11.05 -0.09
N SER A 158 20.79 -10.36 0.60
CA SER A 158 20.59 -10.05 2.01
C SER A 158 19.37 -9.13 2.22
N ARG A 159 18.60 -9.38 3.29
CA ARG A 159 17.45 -8.55 3.69
C ARG A 159 17.82 -7.06 3.77
N ALA A 160 19.02 -6.75 4.28
CA ALA A 160 19.52 -5.39 4.38
C ALA A 160 19.65 -4.69 3.02
N ARG A 161 20.08 -5.42 1.98
CA ARG A 161 20.20 -4.86 0.62
C ARG A 161 18.83 -4.60 0.00
N ILE A 162 17.87 -5.51 0.18
CA ILE A 162 16.50 -5.32 -0.29
C ILE A 162 15.82 -4.16 0.44
N LEU A 163 16.00 -4.06 1.77
CA LEU A 163 15.50 -2.95 2.55
C LEU A 163 16.09 -1.61 2.09
N ALA A 164 17.40 -1.57 1.80
CA ALA A 164 18.03 -0.38 1.26
C ALA A 164 17.43 0.03 -0.10
N GLN A 165 17.12 -0.92 -0.98
CA GLN A 165 16.43 -0.67 -2.25
C GLN A 165 14.99 -0.16 -2.04
N PHE A 166 14.28 -0.72 -1.05
CA PHE A 166 12.95 -0.25 -0.67
C PHE A 166 12.98 1.20 -0.17
N VAL A 167 13.90 1.50 0.76
CA VAL A 167 14.06 2.84 1.32
C VAL A 167 14.50 3.84 0.26
N SER A 168 15.43 3.48 -0.63
CA SER A 168 15.86 4.37 -1.71
C SER A 168 14.72 4.67 -2.68
N ALA A 169 13.86 3.69 -2.97
CA ALA A 169 12.65 3.91 -3.77
C ALA A 169 11.70 4.93 -3.13
N ILE A 170 11.44 4.80 -1.81
CA ILE A 170 10.62 5.76 -1.08
C ILE A 170 11.25 7.16 -1.10
N ILE A 171 12.55 7.27 -0.84
CA ILE A 171 13.26 8.55 -0.87
C ILE A 171 13.14 9.19 -2.25
N ALA A 172 13.34 8.41 -3.33
CA ALA A 172 13.21 8.90 -4.69
C ALA A 172 11.80 9.43 -4.99
N LEU A 173 10.75 8.78 -4.50
CA LEU A 173 9.36 9.26 -4.62
C LEU A 173 9.10 10.55 -3.84
N MET A 174 9.83 10.78 -2.74
CA MET A 174 9.68 12.00 -1.93
C MET A 174 10.39 13.21 -2.53
N ILE A 175 11.34 13.03 -3.45
CA ILE A 175 12.09 14.14 -4.06
C ILE A 175 11.15 15.11 -4.81
N PRO A 176 10.24 14.68 -5.71
CA PRO A 176 9.31 15.59 -6.38
C PRO A 176 8.39 16.32 -5.40
N VAL A 177 7.94 15.64 -4.34
CA VAL A 177 7.08 16.23 -3.30
C VAL A 177 7.84 17.32 -2.56
N ALA A 178 9.08 17.04 -2.14
CA ALA A 178 9.94 18.02 -1.48
C ALA A 178 10.24 19.22 -2.38
N ALA A 179 10.51 19.01 -3.66
CA ALA A 179 10.73 20.07 -4.63
C ALA A 179 9.48 20.95 -4.81
N LEU A 180 8.29 20.35 -4.90
CA LEU A 180 7.04 21.09 -5.00
C LEU A 180 6.76 21.92 -3.75
N LEU A 181 6.98 21.35 -2.56
CA LEU A 181 6.84 22.07 -1.29
C LEU A 181 7.81 23.25 -1.19
N PHE A 182 9.05 23.07 -1.66
CA PHE A 182 10.02 24.14 -1.75
C PHE A 182 9.54 25.27 -2.67
N LEU A 183 9.06 24.94 -3.87
CA LEU A 183 8.51 25.93 -4.81
C LEU A 183 7.29 26.66 -4.25
N LEU A 184 6.39 25.93 -3.57
CA LEU A 184 5.22 26.52 -2.92
C LEU A 184 5.63 27.51 -1.82
N ASN A 185 6.64 27.15 -1.02
CA ASN A 185 7.17 28.02 0.03
C ASN A 185 7.81 29.27 -0.57
N VAL A 186 8.60 29.14 -1.65
CA VAL A 186 9.17 30.30 -2.36
C VAL A 186 8.07 31.21 -2.91
N ALA A 187 7.04 30.65 -3.55
CA ALA A 187 5.93 31.42 -4.10
C ALA A 187 5.16 32.18 -3.00
N ARG A 188 4.90 31.53 -1.85
CA ARG A 188 4.26 32.18 -0.69
C ARG A 188 5.12 33.31 -0.12
N SER A 189 6.43 33.09 0.03
CA SER A 189 7.35 34.12 0.50
C SER A 189 7.37 35.33 -0.43
N ILE A 190 7.37 35.12 -1.75
CA ILE A 190 7.29 36.21 -2.74
C ILE A 190 5.95 36.97 -2.63
N ALA A 191 4.83 36.25 -2.49
CA ALA A 191 3.51 36.87 -2.34
C ALA A 191 3.45 37.77 -1.09
N ILE A 192 3.96 37.28 0.05
CA ILE A 192 4.01 38.06 1.31
C ILE A 192 4.88 39.30 1.15
N LEU A 193 6.06 39.19 0.51
CA LEU A 193 6.94 40.33 0.27
C LEU A 193 6.30 41.38 -0.64
N ARG A 194 5.52 40.95 -1.64
CA ARG A 194 4.76 41.85 -2.53
C ARG A 194 3.62 42.56 -1.80
N ASP A 195 2.95 41.88 -0.88
CA ASP A 195 1.85 42.48 -0.10
C ASP A 195 2.37 43.52 0.92
N LEU A 196 3.67 43.50 1.24
CA LEU A 196 4.33 44.43 2.16
C LEU A 196 4.98 45.64 1.46
N SER A 197 5.11 45.62 0.13
CA SER A 197 5.73 46.68 -0.69
C SER A 197 4.69 47.56 -1.39
#